data_AF-A0A7H9DXA1-F1
#
_entry.id   AF-A0A7H9DXA1-F1
#
_cell.length_a   1.000
_cell.length_b   1.000
_cell.length_c   1.000
_cell.angle_alpha   90.00
_cell.angle_beta   90.00
_cell.angle_gamma   90.00
#
_symmetry.space_group_name_H-M   'P 1'
#
loop_
_entity.id
_entity.type
_entity.pdbx_description
1 polymer ?
#
loop_
_entity_poly.entity_id
_entity_poly.type
_entity_poly.pdbx_seq_one_letter_code
_entity_poly.pdbx_strand_id
1 'polypeptide(L)'
;MERLQDNEFVQTLLEEFEAENYIKARIVNIANTHLIRKSDLQKFYDIEVLKSIKTDIQRTRYTQHTLVFFENNVPNPSKFNYLRTGIKKFLDKQFDFIFTSGFLHNSTNINKGIMTANAGDSAQFLFLSRAILAGFNCSNVDVRSSRYDAVIDYDNFILRIQVKGISSGNSISFKDRDRGGQGIDHRHERNRGRRITSTDCDIYVAVDRQVGTCYLIPMNIVEGLDNSVAISLLEEYKENWSVIGLTVSNLRD
;
A
#
# COMPACT_ATOMS: atom_id res chain seq x y z
N MET A 1 -3.38 -18.55 20.86
CA MET A 1 -3.67 -17.11 20.97
C MET A 1 -4.09 -16.73 22.38
N GLU A 2 -4.87 -17.56 23.09
CA GLU A 2 -5.23 -17.28 24.51
C GLU A 2 -4.03 -17.03 25.43
N ARG A 3 -2.93 -17.78 25.30
CA ARG A 3 -1.72 -17.53 26.14
C ARG A 3 -1.06 -16.17 25.89
N LEU A 4 -1.17 -15.60 24.68
CA LEU A 4 -0.63 -14.27 24.36
C LEU A 4 -1.53 -13.12 24.86
N GLN A 5 -2.56 -13.44 25.65
CA GLN A 5 -3.41 -12.47 26.34
C GLN A 5 -3.18 -12.50 27.85
N ASP A 6 -2.33 -13.42 28.34
CA ASP A 6 -1.91 -13.48 29.73
C ASP A 6 -0.75 -12.49 29.96
N ASN A 7 -0.96 -11.53 30.85
CA ASN A 7 -0.03 -10.42 31.09
C ASN A 7 1.33 -10.90 31.63
N GLU A 8 1.36 -11.90 32.51
CA GLU A 8 2.61 -12.39 33.09
C GLU A 8 3.44 -13.10 32.02
N PHE A 9 2.78 -13.94 31.22
CA PHE A 9 3.41 -14.64 30.12
C PHE A 9 3.90 -13.68 29.01
N VAL A 10 3.11 -12.66 28.69
CA VAL A 10 3.49 -11.59 27.75
C VAL A 10 4.77 -10.89 28.22
N GLN A 11 4.84 -10.56 29.51
CA GLN A 11 6.01 -9.90 30.08
C GLN A 11 7.26 -10.78 29.97
N THR A 12 7.16 -12.07 30.30
CA THR A 12 8.26 -13.03 30.12
C THR A 12 8.76 -13.08 28.67
N LEU A 13 7.84 -13.15 27.70
CA LEU A 13 8.22 -13.18 26.28
C LEU A 13 8.95 -11.91 25.83
N LEU A 14 8.57 -10.74 26.37
CA LEU A 14 9.23 -9.48 26.04
C LEU A 14 10.63 -9.42 26.64
N GLU A 15 10.80 -9.82 27.90
CA GLU A 15 12.10 -9.89 28.58
C GLU A 15 13.06 -10.86 27.89
N GLU A 16 12.58 -12.03 27.46
CA GLU A 16 13.39 -12.98 26.70
C GLU A 16 13.83 -12.41 25.34
N PHE A 17 12.97 -11.65 24.67
CA PHE A 17 13.32 -11.04 23.39
C PHE A 17 14.29 -9.86 23.53
N GLU A 18 14.13 -9.10 24.61
CA GLU A 18 15.09 -8.06 25.02
C GLU A 18 16.47 -8.66 25.32
N ALA A 19 16.53 -9.78 26.06
CA ALA A 19 17.78 -10.49 26.32
C ALA A 19 18.47 -10.99 25.04
N GLU A 20 17.69 -11.31 24.01
CA GLU A 20 18.16 -11.64 22.66
C GLU A 20 18.42 -10.40 21.78
N ASN A 21 18.43 -9.19 22.38
CA ASN A 21 18.66 -7.90 21.72
C ASN A 21 17.73 -7.65 20.51
N TYR A 22 16.48 -8.11 20.59
CA TYR A 22 15.48 -7.98 19.53
C TYR A 22 15.90 -8.61 18.18
N ILE A 23 16.82 -9.59 18.19
CA ILE A 23 17.31 -10.23 16.96
C ILE A 23 16.25 -11.17 16.39
N LYS A 24 15.65 -10.82 15.24
CA LYS A 24 14.56 -11.60 14.60
C LYS A 24 14.90 -13.08 14.35
N ALA A 25 16.16 -13.39 14.07
CA ALA A 25 16.60 -14.77 13.88
C ALA A 25 16.45 -15.64 15.14
N ARG A 26 16.51 -15.02 16.34
CA ARG A 26 16.43 -15.69 17.65
C ARG A 26 15.01 -15.99 18.11
N ILE A 27 14.00 -15.38 17.47
CA ILE A 27 12.57 -15.65 17.73
C ILE A 27 12.25 -17.15 17.61
N VAL A 28 12.95 -17.90 16.75
CA VAL A 28 12.74 -19.35 16.60
C VAL A 28 13.05 -20.11 17.89
N ASN A 29 14.05 -19.69 18.65
CA ASN A 29 14.44 -20.35 19.90
C ASN A 29 13.37 -20.14 20.97
N ILE A 30 12.97 -18.88 21.17
CA ILE A 30 11.90 -18.50 22.11
C ILE A 30 10.59 -19.20 21.74
N ALA A 31 10.23 -19.20 20.46
CA ALA A 31 9.04 -19.88 19.95
C ALA A 31 9.05 -21.38 20.26
N ASN A 32 10.18 -22.05 20.08
CA ASN A 32 10.33 -23.48 20.37
C ASN A 32 10.23 -23.76 21.88
N THR A 33 10.86 -22.95 22.73
CA THR A 33 10.79 -23.07 24.20
C THR A 33 9.35 -23.02 24.69
N HIS A 34 8.56 -22.08 24.16
CA HIS A 34 7.18 -21.86 24.61
C HIS A 34 6.11 -22.59 23.79
N LEU A 35 6.53 -23.42 22.82
CA LEU A 35 5.65 -24.16 21.90
C LEU A 35 4.69 -23.25 21.11
N ILE A 36 5.17 -22.05 20.73
CA ILE A 36 4.43 -21.08 19.92
C ILE A 36 4.90 -21.20 18.47
N ARG A 37 4.00 -21.00 17.49
CA ARG A 37 4.42 -20.86 16.10
C ARG A 37 5.29 -19.62 15.94
N LYS A 38 6.50 -19.77 15.38
CA LYS A 38 7.41 -18.65 15.09
C LYS A 38 6.71 -17.47 14.41
N SER A 39 5.85 -17.75 13.43
CA SER A 39 5.12 -16.71 12.69
C SER A 39 4.17 -15.91 13.57
N ASP A 40 3.59 -16.51 14.60
CA ASP A 40 2.64 -15.83 15.48
C ASP A 40 3.37 -15.05 16.57
N LEU A 41 4.46 -15.62 17.11
CA LEU A 41 5.34 -14.91 18.04
C LEU A 41 6.00 -13.69 17.38
N GLN A 42 6.44 -13.81 16.13
CA GLN A 42 7.02 -12.68 15.39
C GLN A 42 6.02 -11.54 15.19
N LYS A 43 4.76 -11.84 14.83
CA LYS A 43 3.70 -10.82 14.71
C LYS A 43 3.46 -10.11 16.03
N PHE A 44 3.42 -10.86 17.12
CA PHE A 44 3.28 -10.31 18.46
C PHE A 44 4.42 -9.35 18.79
N TYR A 45 5.68 -9.75 18.58
CA TYR A 45 6.81 -8.87 18.80
C TYR A 45 6.84 -7.65 17.88
N ASP A 46 6.53 -7.81 16.59
CA ASP A 46 6.45 -6.67 15.65
C ASP A 46 5.43 -5.62 16.14
N ILE A 47 4.32 -6.03 16.77
CA ILE A 47 3.33 -5.12 17.37
C ILE A 47 3.83 -4.49 18.68
N GLU A 48 4.30 -5.29 19.63
CA GLU A 48 4.68 -4.78 20.97
C GLU A 48 5.93 -3.90 20.91
N VAL A 49 6.93 -4.27 20.11
CA VAL A 49 8.13 -3.44 19.89
C VAL A 49 7.74 -2.11 19.23
N LEU A 50 6.84 -2.12 18.26
CA LEU A 50 6.39 -0.87 17.62
C LEU A 50 5.64 0.05 18.60
N LYS A 51 4.82 -0.53 19.50
CA LYS A 51 4.16 0.23 20.58
C LYS A 51 5.18 0.85 21.54
N SER A 52 6.20 0.09 21.95
CA SER A 52 7.28 0.58 22.81
C SER A 52 8.05 1.73 22.14
N ILE A 53 8.42 1.58 20.86
CA ILE A 53 9.09 2.66 20.11
C ILE A 53 8.18 3.91 20.03
N LYS A 54 6.87 3.74 19.82
CA LYS A 54 5.91 4.85 19.79
C LYS A 54 5.89 5.60 21.13
N THR A 55 5.98 4.91 22.27
CA THR A 55 5.97 5.56 23.59
C THR A 55 7.27 6.29 23.88
N ASP A 56 8.40 5.80 23.36
CA ASP A 56 9.72 6.40 23.57
C ASP A 56 9.91 7.68 22.76
N ILE A 57 9.23 7.80 21.62
CA ILE A 57 9.34 8.96 20.73
C ILE A 57 8.25 9.99 21.06
N GLN A 58 8.67 11.15 21.55
CA GLN A 58 7.76 12.28 21.73
C GLN A 58 7.35 12.88 20.37
N ARG A 59 6.04 12.89 20.08
CA ARG A 59 5.46 13.49 18.86
C ARG A 59 6.00 14.89 18.58
N THR A 60 5.99 15.77 19.57
CA THR A 60 6.45 17.16 19.41
C THR A 60 7.91 17.23 18.99
N ARG A 61 8.77 16.34 19.53
CA ARG A 61 10.18 16.26 19.15
C ARG A 61 10.32 15.76 17.71
N TYR A 62 9.61 14.70 17.33
CA TYR A 62 9.59 14.20 15.95
C TYR A 62 9.23 15.31 14.95
N THR A 63 8.14 16.03 15.20
CA THR A 63 7.69 17.12 14.34
C THR A 63 8.73 18.24 14.27
N GLN A 64 9.29 18.66 15.41
CA GLN A 64 10.29 19.73 15.44
C GLN A 64 11.59 19.34 14.72
N HIS A 65 12.13 18.15 14.99
CA HIS A 65 13.34 17.67 14.32
C HIS A 65 13.15 17.56 12.80
N THR A 66 11.98 17.09 12.37
CA THR A 66 11.67 16.99 10.93
C THR A 66 11.56 18.37 10.28
N LEU A 67 10.95 19.36 10.96
CA LEU A 67 10.90 20.74 10.46
C LEU A 67 12.31 21.36 10.36
N VAL A 68 13.17 21.16 11.35
CA VAL A 68 14.57 21.62 11.33
C VAL A 68 15.35 20.97 10.17
N PHE A 69 15.11 19.68 9.91
CA PHE A 69 15.69 19.02 8.74
C PHE A 69 15.29 19.74 7.44
N PHE A 70 14.00 20.08 7.26
CA PHE A 70 13.57 20.84 6.08
C PHE A 70 14.20 22.23 6.01
N GLU A 71 14.27 22.97 7.13
CA GLU A 71 14.91 24.30 7.19
C GLU A 71 16.35 24.27 6.70
N ASN A 72 17.10 23.23 7.06
CA ASN A 72 18.52 23.11 6.73
C ASN A 72 18.78 22.58 5.31
N ASN A 73 17.79 21.93 4.67
CA ASN A 73 17.99 21.24 3.39
C ASN A 73 17.19 21.84 2.23
N VAL A 74 16.19 22.70 2.48
CA VAL A 74 15.46 23.38 1.41
C VAL A 74 16.26 24.62 0.96
N PRO A 75 16.73 24.69 -0.31
CA PRO A 75 17.63 25.77 -0.74
C PRO A 75 17.03 27.18 -0.65
N ASN A 76 15.69 27.30 -0.67
CA ASN A 76 14.99 28.57 -0.55
C ASN A 76 14.16 28.59 0.75
N PRO A 77 14.63 29.25 1.81
CA PRO A 77 13.93 29.32 3.09
C PRO A 77 12.53 29.93 2.98
N SER A 78 12.32 30.89 2.09
CA SER A 78 11.01 31.51 1.88
C SER A 78 9.97 30.52 1.32
N LYS A 79 10.39 29.61 0.42
CA LYS A 79 9.52 28.52 -0.07
C LYS A 79 9.10 27.58 1.06
N PHE A 80 10.04 27.21 1.93
CA PHE A 80 9.72 26.37 3.08
C PHE A 80 8.80 27.10 4.06
N ASN A 81 9.10 28.35 4.40
CA ASN A 81 8.31 29.15 5.33
C ASN A 81 6.85 29.32 4.86
N TYR A 82 6.63 29.44 3.55
CA TYR A 82 5.29 29.47 2.97
C TYR A 82 4.48 28.19 3.29
N LEU A 83 5.09 27.01 3.24
CA LEU A 83 4.43 25.72 3.48
C LEU A 83 4.58 25.17 4.91
N ARG A 84 5.42 25.79 5.74
CA ARG A 84 5.83 25.28 7.07
C ARG A 84 4.65 24.84 7.93
N THR A 85 3.62 25.67 8.03
CA THR A 85 2.42 25.38 8.84
C THR A 85 1.65 24.19 8.29
N GLY A 86 1.54 24.06 6.96
CA GLY A 86 0.89 22.93 6.29
C GLY A 86 1.66 21.63 6.52
N ILE A 87 2.99 21.66 6.33
CA ILE A 87 3.88 20.52 6.57
C ILE A 87 3.79 20.07 8.03
N LYS A 88 3.87 21.01 8.99
CA LYS A 88 3.74 20.70 10.43
C LYS A 88 2.44 19.93 10.73
N LYS A 89 1.30 20.45 10.26
CA LYS A 89 -0.01 19.80 10.46
C LYS A 89 -0.05 18.39 9.85
N PHE A 90 0.61 18.18 8.71
CA PHE A 90 0.68 16.88 8.07
C PHE A 90 1.57 15.91 8.86
N LEU A 91 2.76 16.34 9.29
CA LEU A 91 3.67 15.56 10.13
C LEU A 91 3.01 15.10 11.43
N ASP A 92 2.25 15.99 12.08
CA ASP A 92 1.52 15.66 13.31
C ASP A 92 0.49 14.54 13.10
N LYS A 93 -0.17 14.50 11.94
CA LYS A 93 -1.11 13.43 11.56
C LYS A 93 -0.40 12.14 11.16
N GLN A 94 0.73 12.25 10.46
CA GLN A 94 1.54 11.11 10.02
C GLN A 94 2.18 10.36 11.18
N PHE A 95 2.45 11.04 12.30
CA PHE A 95 3.08 10.41 13.47
C PHE A 95 2.34 9.16 13.92
N ASP A 96 1.02 9.21 14.10
CA ASP A 96 0.27 8.02 14.50
C ASP A 96 0.29 6.95 13.41
N PHE A 97 0.24 7.38 12.16
CA PHE A 97 0.15 6.50 11.00
C PHE A 97 1.40 5.60 10.87
N ILE A 98 2.60 6.15 11.08
CA ILE A 98 3.87 5.42 11.05
C ILE A 98 3.85 4.21 12.01
N PHE A 99 3.27 4.38 13.19
CA PHE A 99 3.19 3.33 14.21
C PHE A 99 1.95 2.45 14.12
N THR A 100 1.13 2.60 13.07
CA THR A 100 0.07 1.61 12.80
C THR A 100 0.60 0.41 12.03
N SER A 101 1.78 0.52 11.40
CA SER A 101 2.33 -0.55 10.56
C SER A 101 1.38 -0.99 9.42
N GLY A 102 0.37 -0.18 9.10
CA GLY A 102 -0.70 -0.54 8.17
C GLY A 102 -1.43 -1.83 8.56
N PHE A 103 -1.79 -2.65 7.55
CA PHE A 103 -2.48 -3.93 7.73
C PHE A 103 -1.53 -5.12 7.53
N LEU A 104 -0.39 -5.16 8.23
CA LEU A 104 0.61 -6.24 8.09
C LEU A 104 0.06 -7.63 8.42
N HIS A 105 -1.00 -7.73 9.22
CA HIS A 105 -1.49 -9.00 9.75
C HIS A 105 -2.99 -9.18 9.55
N ASN A 106 -3.37 -10.43 9.31
CA ASN A 106 -4.75 -10.85 9.21
C ASN A 106 -5.35 -10.97 10.61
N SER A 107 -5.98 -9.89 11.09
CA SER A 107 -6.48 -9.78 12.47
C SER A 107 -7.53 -10.82 12.84
N THR A 108 -8.33 -11.28 11.86
CA THR A 108 -9.40 -12.27 12.07
C THR A 108 -9.02 -13.66 11.58
N ASN A 109 -7.76 -13.85 11.17
CA ASN A 109 -7.23 -15.11 10.65
C ASN A 109 -8.10 -15.75 9.55
N ILE A 110 -8.73 -14.94 8.68
CA ILE A 110 -9.54 -15.42 7.55
C ILE A 110 -8.70 -16.17 6.52
N ASN A 111 -9.35 -16.98 5.68
CA ASN A 111 -8.67 -17.79 4.66
C ASN A 111 -7.82 -16.92 3.70
N LYS A 112 -6.63 -17.41 3.32
CA LYS A 112 -5.67 -16.70 2.45
C LYS A 112 -6.26 -16.27 1.09
N GLY A 113 -7.13 -17.09 0.50
CA GLY A 113 -7.82 -16.77 -0.75
C GLY A 113 -8.77 -15.58 -0.58
N ILE A 114 -9.57 -15.59 0.49
CA ILE A 114 -10.48 -14.49 0.86
C ILE A 114 -9.67 -13.22 1.15
N MET A 115 -8.59 -13.33 1.94
CA MET A 115 -7.71 -12.19 2.25
C MET A 115 -7.13 -11.57 0.98
N THR A 116 -6.77 -12.40 0.00
CA THR A 116 -6.24 -11.93 -1.29
C THR A 116 -7.29 -11.19 -2.11
N ALA A 117 -8.52 -11.70 -2.16
CA ALA A 117 -9.63 -11.04 -2.82
C ALA A 117 -9.97 -9.70 -2.14
N ASN A 118 -10.15 -9.70 -0.82
CA ASN A 118 -10.43 -8.51 -0.02
C ASN A 118 -9.35 -7.44 -0.18
N ALA A 119 -8.08 -7.84 -0.32
CA ALA A 119 -6.99 -6.89 -0.53
C ALA A 119 -7.01 -6.27 -1.94
N GLY A 120 -7.61 -6.93 -2.93
CA GLY A 120 -7.92 -6.35 -4.24
C GLY A 120 -9.03 -5.31 -4.11
N ASP A 121 -10.15 -5.69 -3.51
CA ASP A 121 -11.30 -4.81 -3.27
C ASP A 121 -10.89 -3.57 -2.43
N SER A 122 -10.03 -3.75 -1.43
CA SER A 122 -9.50 -2.64 -0.61
C SER A 122 -8.70 -1.64 -1.44
N ALA A 123 -7.88 -2.11 -2.40
CA ALA A 123 -7.11 -1.23 -3.27
C ALA A 123 -8.03 -0.42 -4.20
N GLN A 124 -9.08 -1.06 -4.72
CA GLN A 124 -10.12 -0.40 -5.51
C GLN A 124 -10.83 0.68 -4.69
N PHE A 125 -11.30 0.36 -3.48
CA PHE A 125 -11.96 1.34 -2.61
C PHE A 125 -11.04 2.49 -2.18
N LEU A 126 -9.76 2.20 -1.90
CA LEU A 126 -8.76 3.23 -1.66
C LEU A 126 -8.68 4.18 -2.86
N PHE A 127 -8.50 3.65 -4.07
CA PHE A 127 -8.47 4.49 -5.27
C PHE A 127 -9.74 5.31 -5.46
N LEU A 128 -10.93 4.70 -5.36
CA LEU A 128 -12.21 5.42 -5.49
C LEU A 128 -12.27 6.61 -4.52
N SER A 129 -11.95 6.37 -3.24
CA SER A 129 -11.96 7.43 -2.23
C SER A 129 -10.96 8.55 -2.56
N ARG A 130 -9.79 8.22 -3.09
CA ARG A 130 -8.75 9.18 -3.47
C ARG A 130 -9.17 10.00 -4.69
N ALA A 131 -9.75 9.37 -5.70
CA ALA A 131 -10.26 10.04 -6.89
C ALA A 131 -11.37 11.03 -6.55
N ILE A 132 -12.31 10.63 -5.68
CA ILE A 132 -13.39 11.51 -5.20
C ILE A 132 -12.82 12.67 -4.39
N LEU A 133 -11.87 12.43 -3.48
CA LEU A 133 -11.21 13.50 -2.72
C LEU A 133 -10.40 14.45 -3.61
N ALA A 134 -9.88 13.97 -4.73
CA ALA A 134 -9.20 14.78 -5.74
C ALA A 134 -10.18 15.57 -6.63
N GLY A 135 -11.49 15.41 -6.45
CA GLY A 135 -12.54 16.17 -7.13
C GLY A 135 -13.10 15.51 -8.38
N PHE A 136 -12.80 14.24 -8.63
CA PHE A 136 -13.31 13.51 -9.79
C PHE A 136 -14.60 12.76 -9.48
N ASN A 137 -15.52 12.75 -10.44
CA ASN A 137 -16.67 11.86 -10.43
C ASN A 137 -16.19 10.44 -10.78
N CYS A 138 -15.93 9.62 -9.75
CA CYS A 138 -15.45 8.26 -9.91
C CYS A 138 -16.51 7.26 -9.44
N SER A 139 -16.72 6.18 -10.21
CA SER A 139 -17.67 5.12 -9.86
C SER A 139 -17.04 3.74 -9.95
N ASN A 140 -17.57 2.83 -9.14
CA ASN A 140 -17.20 1.41 -9.14
C ASN A 140 -17.83 0.68 -10.33
N VAL A 141 -17.16 -0.36 -10.83
CA VAL A 141 -17.75 -1.33 -11.74
C VAL A 141 -18.09 -2.61 -10.97
N ASP A 142 -19.38 -2.91 -10.84
CA ASP A 142 -19.85 -4.06 -10.05
C ASP A 142 -19.74 -5.39 -10.82
N VAL A 143 -19.62 -5.32 -12.14
CA VAL A 143 -19.53 -6.49 -13.01
C VAL A 143 -18.12 -7.06 -12.97
N ARG A 144 -17.93 -8.15 -12.19
CA ARG A 144 -16.62 -8.80 -12.00
C ARG A 144 -15.97 -9.38 -13.26
N SER A 145 -16.72 -9.54 -14.35
CA SER A 145 -16.17 -9.94 -15.65
C SER A 145 -15.60 -8.77 -16.45
N SER A 146 -15.81 -7.53 -16.01
CA SER A 146 -15.20 -6.33 -16.59
C SER A 146 -13.67 -6.43 -16.55
N ARG A 147 -13.05 -5.76 -17.52
CA ARG A 147 -11.58 -5.66 -17.66
C ARG A 147 -11.00 -4.43 -16.97
N TYR A 148 -11.86 -3.63 -16.33
CA TYR A 148 -11.54 -2.43 -15.57
C TYR A 148 -12.43 -2.38 -14.33
N ASP A 149 -11.93 -1.74 -13.28
CA ASP A 149 -12.51 -1.77 -11.93
C ASP A 149 -13.32 -0.51 -11.60
N ALA A 150 -13.02 0.60 -12.26
CA ALA A 150 -13.68 1.88 -12.02
C ALA A 150 -13.78 2.70 -13.30
N VAL A 151 -14.63 3.73 -13.26
CA VAL A 151 -14.70 4.76 -14.30
C VAL A 151 -14.57 6.14 -13.69
N ILE A 152 -13.95 7.06 -14.43
CA ILE A 152 -13.93 8.49 -14.12
C ILE A 152 -14.64 9.25 -15.23
N ASP A 153 -15.62 10.05 -14.85
CA ASP A 153 -16.22 11.06 -15.72
C ASP A 153 -15.43 12.36 -15.63
N TYR A 154 -14.83 12.76 -16.75
CA TYR A 154 -14.05 13.98 -16.86
C TYR A 154 -14.14 14.57 -18.27
N ASP A 155 -14.52 15.84 -18.37
CA ASP A 155 -14.53 16.62 -19.62
C ASP A 155 -15.28 15.96 -20.80
N ASN A 156 -16.44 15.36 -20.48
CA ASN A 156 -17.31 14.57 -21.39
C ASN A 156 -16.72 13.23 -21.85
N PHE A 157 -15.65 12.75 -21.21
CA PHE A 157 -15.11 11.41 -21.42
C PHE A 157 -15.38 10.52 -20.21
N ILE A 158 -15.68 9.25 -20.48
CA ILE A 158 -15.70 8.20 -19.47
C ILE A 158 -14.41 7.40 -19.61
N LEU A 159 -13.48 7.62 -18.70
CA LEU A 159 -12.20 6.91 -18.66
C LEU A 159 -12.35 5.62 -17.86
N ARG A 160 -11.94 4.50 -18.46
CA ARG A 160 -11.89 3.17 -17.84
C ARG A 160 -10.61 3.04 -17.04
N ILE A 161 -10.72 2.63 -15.78
CA ILE A 161 -9.59 2.54 -14.86
C ILE A 161 -9.42 1.10 -14.38
N GLN A 162 -8.23 0.53 -14.59
CA GLN A 162 -7.84 -0.73 -13.95
C GLN A 162 -7.02 -0.42 -12.69
N VAL A 163 -7.46 -0.93 -11.54
CA VAL A 163 -6.78 -0.75 -10.26
C VAL A 163 -6.06 -2.05 -9.88
N LYS A 164 -4.82 -1.95 -9.43
CA LYS A 164 -4.11 -3.08 -8.81
C LYS A 164 -3.44 -2.63 -7.52
N GLY A 165 -3.71 -3.37 -6.45
CA GLY A 165 -2.99 -3.20 -5.20
C GLY A 165 -1.56 -3.73 -5.31
N ILE A 166 -0.58 -2.88 -5.03
CA ILE A 166 0.81 -3.28 -4.85
C ILE A 166 1.09 -3.52 -3.36
N SER A 167 2.01 -4.44 -3.08
CA SER A 167 2.66 -4.55 -1.77
C SER A 167 4.00 -3.81 -1.80
N SER A 168 4.68 -3.75 -0.66
CA SER A 168 6.02 -3.18 -0.42
C SER A 168 7.18 -3.74 -1.29
N GLY A 169 6.88 -4.37 -2.42
CA GLY A 169 7.84 -4.66 -3.46
C GLY A 169 8.15 -3.40 -4.27
N ASN A 170 9.37 -3.31 -4.77
CA ASN A 170 9.85 -2.14 -5.51
C ASN A 170 9.39 -2.11 -6.98
N SER A 171 8.36 -2.88 -7.37
CA SER A 171 7.93 -3.02 -8.76
C SER A 171 6.42 -3.13 -8.92
N ILE A 172 5.91 -2.56 -10.01
CA ILE A 172 4.53 -2.68 -10.49
C ILE A 172 4.51 -3.75 -11.58
N SER A 173 3.52 -4.64 -11.56
CA SER A 173 3.29 -5.66 -12.60
C SER A 173 2.05 -5.31 -13.40
N PHE A 174 2.14 -5.34 -14.73
CA PHE A 174 1.05 -5.03 -15.66
C PHE A 174 0.39 -6.29 -16.25
N LYS A 175 0.54 -7.42 -15.55
CA LYS A 175 -0.14 -8.68 -15.88
C LYS A 175 -1.22 -8.99 -14.87
N ASP A 176 -2.33 -9.52 -15.38
CA ASP A 176 -3.29 -10.24 -14.55
C ASP A 176 -2.61 -11.46 -13.91
N ARG A 177 -3.15 -11.90 -12.77
CA ARG A 177 -2.69 -13.13 -12.14
C ARG A 177 -3.21 -14.34 -12.91
N ASP A 178 -2.43 -15.42 -12.87
CA ASP A 178 -2.93 -16.73 -13.28
C ASP A 178 -4.15 -17.09 -12.41
N ARG A 179 -5.23 -17.52 -13.05
CA ARG A 179 -6.44 -17.97 -12.35
C ARG A 179 -6.31 -19.47 -12.07
N GLY A 180 -5.70 -19.81 -10.93
CA GLY A 180 -5.56 -21.17 -10.44
C GLY A 180 -6.41 -21.42 -9.19
N GLY A 181 -7.51 -22.16 -9.33
CA GLY A 181 -8.26 -22.75 -8.21
C GLY A 181 -7.98 -24.24 -8.07
N GLN A 182 -8.33 -24.86 -6.93
CA GLN A 182 -8.36 -26.32 -6.84
C GLN A 182 -9.27 -26.87 -7.95
N GLY A 183 -8.69 -27.63 -8.89
CA GLY A 183 -9.39 -28.19 -10.05
C GLY A 183 -9.23 -27.42 -11.37
N ILE A 184 -8.50 -26.30 -11.40
CA ILE A 184 -8.27 -25.54 -12.63
C ILE A 184 -6.83 -25.79 -13.13
N ASP A 185 -6.69 -26.33 -14.33
CA ASP A 185 -5.38 -26.52 -14.96
C ASP A 185 -4.76 -25.16 -15.33
N HIS A 186 -3.74 -24.76 -14.56
CA HIS A 186 -2.94 -23.55 -14.75
C HIS A 186 -2.12 -23.55 -16.05
N ARG A 187 -2.02 -24.71 -16.73
CA ARG A 187 -1.37 -24.81 -18.05
C ARG A 187 -2.29 -24.41 -19.20
N HIS A 188 -3.59 -24.36 -18.97
CA HIS A 188 -4.57 -23.95 -19.98
C HIS A 188 -4.42 -22.45 -20.28
N GLU A 189 -4.40 -22.07 -21.56
CA GLU A 189 -4.12 -20.68 -22.00
C GLU A 189 -5.05 -19.64 -21.37
N ARG A 190 -6.32 -20.00 -21.15
CA ARG A 190 -7.33 -19.16 -20.49
C ARG A 190 -7.06 -18.86 -19.01
N ASN A 191 -6.19 -19.65 -18.36
CA ASN A 191 -5.86 -19.52 -16.95
C ASN A 191 -4.52 -18.79 -16.73
N ARG A 192 -3.80 -18.46 -17.81
CA ARG A 192 -2.58 -17.66 -17.76
C ARG A 192 -2.90 -16.17 -17.68
N GLY A 193 -2.16 -15.48 -16.83
CA GLY A 193 -2.18 -14.04 -16.65
C GLY A 193 -1.85 -13.33 -17.94
N ARG A 194 -2.82 -12.58 -18.47
CA ARG A 194 -2.65 -11.76 -19.67
C ARG A 194 -2.11 -10.38 -19.28
N ARG A 195 -1.32 -9.79 -20.17
CA ARG A 195 -0.93 -8.38 -20.09
C ARG A 195 -2.16 -7.48 -20.25
N ILE A 196 -2.26 -6.46 -19.40
CA ILE A 196 -3.29 -5.42 -19.46
C ILE A 196 -2.86 -4.40 -20.52
N THR A 197 -3.78 -4.02 -21.40
CA THR A 197 -3.52 -3.15 -22.58
C THR A 197 -4.55 -2.02 -22.68
N SER A 198 -4.33 -1.04 -23.57
CA SER A 198 -5.28 0.07 -23.82
C SER A 198 -6.68 -0.39 -24.23
N THR A 199 -6.81 -1.60 -24.75
CA THR A 199 -8.11 -2.23 -25.02
C THR A 199 -8.90 -2.52 -23.75
N ASP A 200 -8.24 -2.79 -22.62
CA ASP A 200 -8.86 -3.14 -21.33
C ASP A 200 -9.26 -1.89 -20.53
N CYS A 201 -8.39 -0.88 -20.48
CA CYS A 201 -8.59 0.36 -19.72
C CYS A 201 -7.82 1.53 -20.36
N ASP A 202 -8.10 2.76 -19.92
CA ASP A 202 -7.43 3.97 -20.40
C ASP A 202 -6.29 4.39 -19.45
N ILE A 203 -6.48 4.18 -18.15
CA ILE A 203 -5.47 4.43 -17.12
C ILE A 203 -5.32 3.18 -16.23
N TYR A 204 -4.08 2.81 -15.98
CA TYR A 204 -3.70 1.83 -14.98
C TYR A 204 -3.33 2.52 -13.68
N VAL A 205 -3.90 2.06 -12.56
CA VAL A 205 -3.61 2.61 -11.23
C VAL A 205 -2.98 1.55 -10.35
N ALA A 206 -1.75 1.80 -9.93
CA ALA A 206 -1.12 1.03 -8.86
C ALA A 206 -1.38 1.71 -7.52
N VAL A 207 -1.97 0.98 -6.57
CA VAL A 207 -2.29 1.50 -5.23
C VAL A 207 -1.38 0.84 -4.20
N ASP A 208 -0.57 1.64 -3.51
CA ASP A 208 0.12 1.19 -2.32
C ASP A 208 -0.90 0.95 -1.20
N ARG A 209 -1.14 -0.32 -0.89
CA ARG A 209 -2.15 -0.71 0.11
C ARG A 209 -1.75 -0.36 1.54
N GLN A 210 -0.48 -0.06 1.80
CA GLN A 210 -0.05 0.33 3.14
C GLN A 210 -0.47 1.77 3.44
N VAL A 211 -0.31 2.67 2.47
CA VAL A 211 -0.46 4.12 2.69
C VAL A 211 -1.54 4.79 1.84
N GLY A 212 -2.15 4.05 0.91
CA GLY A 212 -3.17 4.53 -0.01
C GLY A 212 -2.63 5.37 -1.17
N THR A 213 -1.32 5.43 -1.35
CA THR A 213 -0.70 6.21 -2.43
C THR A 213 -1.03 5.61 -3.79
N CYS A 214 -1.44 6.47 -4.73
CA CYS A 214 -1.82 6.07 -6.08
C CYS A 214 -0.75 6.48 -7.10
N TYR A 215 -0.40 5.57 -8.01
CA TYR A 215 0.37 5.86 -9.22
C TYR A 215 -0.58 5.75 -10.41
N LEU A 216 -0.86 6.87 -11.09
CA LEU A 216 -1.80 6.94 -12.20
C LEU A 216 -1.01 6.92 -13.52
N ILE A 217 -1.09 5.82 -14.26
CA ILE A 217 -0.23 5.57 -15.42
C ILE A 217 -1.11 5.40 -16.67
N PRO A 218 -1.04 6.31 -17.66
CA PRO A 218 -1.76 6.16 -18.92
C PRO A 218 -1.40 4.87 -19.65
N MET A 219 -2.36 4.24 -20.32
CA MET A 219 -2.09 2.96 -20.98
C MET A 219 -1.13 3.06 -22.18
N ASN A 220 -1.08 4.19 -22.88
CA ASN A 220 -0.07 4.42 -23.92
C ASN A 220 1.36 4.37 -23.37
N ILE A 221 1.55 4.74 -22.10
CA ILE A 221 2.83 4.57 -21.40
C ILE A 221 3.05 3.10 -21.04
N VAL A 222 2.06 2.45 -20.42
CA VAL A 222 2.15 1.04 -20.01
C VAL A 222 2.48 0.09 -21.18
N GLU A 223 2.00 0.38 -22.38
CA GLU A 223 2.28 -0.42 -23.58
C GLU A 223 3.75 -0.38 -24.01
N GLY A 224 4.44 0.73 -23.76
CA GLY A 224 5.87 0.87 -24.01
C GLY A 224 6.77 0.24 -22.94
N LEU A 225 6.20 -0.19 -21.82
CA LEU A 225 6.95 -0.75 -20.68
C LEU A 225 7.10 -2.27 -20.74
N ASP A 226 7.98 -2.81 -19.90
CA ASP A 226 8.04 -4.24 -19.62
C ASP A 226 6.84 -4.70 -18.78
N ASN A 227 6.63 -6.02 -18.70
CA ASN A 227 5.54 -6.60 -17.90
C ASN A 227 5.62 -6.26 -16.40
N SER A 228 6.81 -5.95 -15.89
CA SER A 228 6.98 -5.42 -14.55
C SER A 228 8.12 -4.41 -14.53
N VAL A 229 7.89 -3.29 -13.87
CA VAL A 229 8.81 -2.14 -13.85
C VAL A 229 9.00 -1.65 -12.42
N ALA A 230 10.21 -1.17 -12.11
CA ALA A 230 10.52 -0.61 -10.81
C ALA A 230 9.68 0.67 -10.53
N ILE A 231 9.18 0.82 -9.31
CA ILE A 231 8.38 1.98 -8.88
C ILE A 231 9.15 3.29 -9.08
N SER A 232 10.47 3.27 -8.87
CA SER A 232 11.33 4.45 -9.05
C SER A 232 11.31 5.01 -10.48
N LEU A 233 10.98 4.20 -11.48
CA LEU A 233 10.86 4.64 -12.88
C LEU A 233 9.49 5.27 -13.18
N LEU A 234 8.56 5.24 -12.21
CA LEU A 234 7.18 5.70 -12.36
C LEU A 234 6.83 6.81 -11.36
N GLU A 235 7.84 7.44 -10.74
CA GLU A 235 7.64 8.45 -9.70
C GLU A 235 6.89 9.68 -10.23
N GLU A 236 7.03 10.02 -11.51
CA GLU A 236 6.28 11.12 -12.15
C GLU A 236 4.76 10.92 -12.17
N TYR A 237 4.30 9.66 -12.04
CA TYR A 237 2.90 9.27 -12.03
C TYR A 237 2.31 9.18 -10.61
N LYS A 238 3.15 9.33 -9.58
CA LYS A 238 2.75 9.20 -8.17
C LYS A 238 1.97 10.42 -7.71
N GLU A 239 0.75 10.19 -7.23
CA GLU A 239 -0.22 11.22 -6.80
C GLU A 239 -0.42 12.33 -7.85
N ASN A 240 -0.09 12.05 -9.10
CA ASN A 240 -0.18 13.00 -10.19
C ASN A 240 -1.55 12.90 -10.86
N TRP A 241 -2.55 13.52 -10.24
CA TRP A 241 -3.93 13.51 -10.73
C TRP A 241 -4.12 14.26 -12.07
N SER A 242 -3.16 15.08 -12.49
CA SER A 242 -3.20 15.76 -13.79
C SER A 242 -3.16 14.78 -14.98
N VAL A 243 -2.68 13.55 -14.75
CA VAL A 243 -2.67 12.45 -15.70
C VAL A 243 -4.06 12.21 -16.32
N ILE A 244 -5.13 12.40 -15.56
CA ILE A 244 -6.51 12.25 -16.05
C ILE A 244 -6.77 13.23 -17.21
N GLY A 245 -6.43 14.51 -17.02
CA GLY A 245 -6.57 15.53 -18.06
C GLY A 245 -5.66 15.28 -19.26
N LEU A 246 -4.40 14.87 -19.02
CA LEU A 246 -3.46 14.51 -20.09
C LEU A 246 -3.97 13.33 -20.93
N THR A 247 -4.59 12.34 -20.29
CA THR A 247 -5.16 11.18 -20.98
C THR A 247 -6.31 11.60 -21.89
N VAL A 248 -7.20 12.49 -21.43
CA VAL A 248 -8.27 13.03 -22.29
C VAL A 248 -7.73 13.83 -23.47
N SER A 249 -6.71 14.67 -23.27
CA SER A 249 -6.09 15.40 -24.36
C SER A 249 -5.58 14.47 -25.46
N ASN A 250 -4.91 13.37 -25.09
CA ASN A 250 -4.41 12.38 -26.05
C ASN A 250 -5.52 11.59 -26.77
N LEU A 251 -6.74 11.53 -26.23
CA LEU A 251 -7.89 10.90 -26.87
C LEU A 251 -8.61 11.82 -27.86
N ARG A 252 -8.31 13.13 -27.83
CA ARG A 252 -8.86 14.13 -28.74
C ARG A 252 -8.04 14.26 -30.03
N ASP A 253 -6.77 13.88 -29.97
CA ASP A 253 -5.81 13.88 -31.08
C ASP A 253 -5.89 12.58 -31.90
#